data_AF-A0A3B9RU78-F1
#
_entry.id   AF-A0A3B9RU78-F1
#
_cell.length_a   1.000
_cell.length_b   1.000
_cell.length_c   1.000
_cell.angle_alpha   90.00
_cell.angle_beta   90.00
_cell.angle_gamma   90.00
#
_symmetry.space_group_name_H-M   'P 1'
#
loop_
_entity.id
_entity.type
_entity.pdbx_description
1 polymer ?
#
loop_
_entity_poly.entity_id
_entity_poly.type
_entity_poly.pdbx_seq_one_letter_code
_entity_poly.pdbx_strand_id
1 'polypeptide(L)'
;MTALPLSTQLSFTSDEPQLGQDLAIGQLIQPEPLSSEAYTAQALATPYSLDWVEKYVSQDVRFAFVRTFDKELSLLLPQTRFSLGKAIKGRDSISVPFRYGEEMRYGTFVWVEISQGVYTLVSITLNP
;
A
#
# COMPACT_ATOMS: atom_id res chain seq x y z
N MET A 1 33.17 -50.13 -4.33
CA MET A 1 32.85 -49.23 -5.45
C MET A 1 31.32 -49.13 -5.48
N THR A 2 30.75 -48.12 -4.82
CA THR A 2 30.15 -46.88 -5.41
C THR A 2 28.98 -47.19 -6.35
N ALA A 3 27.77 -46.61 -6.25
CA ALA A 3 27.29 -45.43 -5.52
C ALA A 3 25.76 -45.55 -5.28
N LEU A 4 25.26 -44.90 -4.23
CA LEU A 4 23.83 -44.74 -3.88
C LEU A 4 23.16 -43.67 -4.78
N PRO A 5 21.83 -43.72 -4.96
CA PRO A 5 21.12 -42.87 -5.91
C PRO A 5 21.08 -41.40 -5.46
N LEU A 6 21.20 -40.53 -6.45
CA LEU A 6 21.15 -39.07 -6.36
C LEU A 6 19.80 -38.65 -5.74
N SER A 7 19.82 -38.22 -4.47
CA SER A 7 18.69 -37.52 -3.87
C SER A 7 18.58 -36.15 -4.51
N THR A 8 17.67 -36.01 -5.47
CA THR A 8 17.22 -34.70 -5.96
C THR A 8 16.49 -34.01 -4.81
N GLN A 9 17.20 -33.20 -4.02
CA GLN A 9 16.57 -32.24 -3.13
C GLN A 9 15.87 -31.20 -4.03
N LEU A 10 14.56 -31.36 -4.19
CA LEU A 10 13.70 -30.30 -4.66
C LEU A 10 13.71 -29.22 -3.57
N SER A 11 14.58 -28.23 -3.73
CA SER A 11 14.44 -26.97 -3.02
C SER A 11 13.15 -26.32 -3.50
N PHE A 12 12.07 -26.52 -2.75
CA PHE A 12 10.92 -25.63 -2.83
C PHE A 12 11.38 -24.29 -2.28
N THR A 13 11.91 -23.44 -3.14
CA THR A 13 11.89 -22.00 -2.88
C THR A 13 10.45 -21.68 -2.52
N SER A 14 10.23 -21.08 -1.36
CA SER A 14 8.92 -20.55 -0.97
C SER A 14 8.56 -19.46 -1.97
N ASP A 15 8.04 -19.87 -3.13
CA ASP A 15 7.49 -19.00 -4.15
C ASP A 15 6.16 -18.52 -3.58
N GLU A 16 6.19 -17.42 -2.84
CA GLU A 16 4.97 -16.68 -2.58
C GLU A 16 4.29 -16.46 -3.93
N PRO A 17 3.01 -16.83 -4.08
CA PRO A 17 2.33 -16.69 -5.35
C PRO A 17 2.34 -15.21 -5.76
N GLN A 18 3.20 -14.86 -6.72
CA GLN A 18 3.27 -13.51 -7.24
C GLN A 18 1.91 -13.20 -7.88
N LEU A 19 1.19 -12.22 -7.34
CA LEU A 19 -0.19 -11.89 -7.73
C LEU A 19 -0.31 -11.27 -9.13
N GLY A 20 0.69 -11.44 -9.99
CA GLY A 20 0.80 -10.81 -11.29
C GLY A 20 1.32 -9.36 -11.23
N GLN A 21 1.50 -8.77 -12.39
CA GLN A 21 1.91 -7.36 -12.53
C GLN A 21 0.74 -6.53 -13.07
N ASP A 22 0.59 -5.33 -12.52
CA ASP A 22 -0.29 -4.29 -13.01
C ASP A 22 0.57 -3.15 -13.59
N LEU A 23 0.23 -2.67 -14.78
CA LEU A 23 1.03 -1.64 -15.47
C LEU A 23 1.02 -0.27 -14.75
N ALA A 24 -0.01 0.02 -13.94
CA ALA A 24 -0.14 1.30 -13.24
C ALA A 24 0.38 1.24 -11.79
N ILE A 25 0.24 0.10 -11.11
CA ILE A 25 0.61 -0.05 -9.69
C ILE A 25 1.76 -1.04 -9.45
N GLY A 26 2.31 -1.64 -10.49
CA GLY A 26 3.47 -2.53 -10.42
C GLY A 26 3.12 -3.93 -9.94
N GLN A 27 4.04 -4.57 -9.22
CA GLN A 27 3.86 -5.93 -8.71
C GLN A 27 2.71 -5.96 -7.69
N LEU A 28 1.66 -6.74 -7.95
CA LEU A 28 0.58 -6.93 -6.98
C LEU A 28 1.07 -7.74 -5.78
N ILE A 29 0.62 -7.35 -4.59
CA ILE A 29 1.02 -7.97 -3.32
C ILE A 29 -0.17 -8.22 -2.40
N GLN A 30 -0.02 -9.20 -1.52
CA GLN A 30 -0.86 -9.35 -0.35
C GLN A 30 -0.17 -8.63 0.82
N PRO A 31 -0.85 -7.73 1.55
CA PRO A 31 -0.21 -6.96 2.58
C PRO A 31 0.21 -7.82 3.77
N GLU A 32 1.49 -7.73 4.15
CA GLU A 32 1.99 -8.35 5.37
C GLU A 32 1.56 -7.54 6.61
N PRO A 33 1.34 -8.18 7.77
CA PRO A 33 1.08 -7.46 9.01
C PRO A 33 2.17 -6.43 9.33
N LEU A 34 1.78 -5.25 9.84
CA LEU A 34 2.69 -4.13 10.20
C LEU A 34 3.47 -3.51 9.02
N SER A 35 3.15 -3.87 7.77
CA SER A 35 3.71 -3.23 6.58
C SER A 35 3.03 -1.91 6.23
N SER A 36 3.71 -1.09 5.44
CA SER A 36 3.13 0.13 4.84
C SER A 36 1.90 -0.18 3.98
N GLU A 37 1.89 -1.34 3.34
CA GLU A 37 0.80 -1.82 2.51
C GLU A 37 -0.42 -2.19 3.35
N ALA A 38 -0.22 -2.85 4.50
CA ALA A 38 -1.33 -3.14 5.41
C ALA A 38 -1.89 -1.86 6.02
N TYR A 39 -1.03 -0.89 6.33
CA TYR A 39 -1.44 0.43 6.79
C TYR A 39 -2.25 1.18 5.73
N THR A 40 -1.82 1.09 4.46
CA THR A 40 -2.54 1.63 3.31
C THR A 40 -3.89 0.97 3.13
N ALA A 41 -3.97 -0.37 3.20
CA ALA A 41 -5.21 -1.11 3.12
C ALA A 41 -6.20 -0.66 4.21
N GLN A 42 -5.72 -0.49 5.44
CA GLN A 42 -6.54 -0.03 6.55
C GLN A 42 -7.05 1.40 6.32
N ALA A 43 -6.19 2.31 5.87
CA ALA A 43 -6.56 3.68 5.58
C ALA A 43 -7.61 3.75 4.45
N LEU A 44 -7.44 2.97 3.37
CA LEU A 44 -8.38 2.89 2.26
C LEU A 44 -9.74 2.30 2.68
N ALA A 45 -9.76 1.32 3.58
CA ALA A 45 -11.00 0.68 4.03
C ALA A 45 -11.74 1.49 5.12
N THR A 46 -11.11 2.50 5.71
CA THR A 46 -11.73 3.32 6.77
C THR A 46 -12.50 4.50 6.15
N PRO A 47 -13.74 4.80 6.57
CA PRO A 47 -14.45 5.98 6.11
C PRO A 47 -13.66 7.26 6.39
N TYR A 48 -13.71 8.21 5.45
CA TYR A 48 -13.05 9.49 5.63
C TYR A 48 -13.79 10.35 6.65
N SER A 49 -13.04 10.93 7.58
CA SER A 49 -13.51 11.81 8.66
C SER A 49 -12.34 12.66 9.19
N LEU A 50 -12.62 13.59 10.09
CA LEU A 50 -11.54 14.31 10.79
C LEU A 50 -10.65 13.34 11.59
N ASP A 51 -11.23 12.34 12.24
CA ASP A 51 -10.46 11.30 12.95
C ASP A 51 -9.56 10.51 12.01
N TRP A 52 -9.99 10.27 10.77
CA TRP A 52 -9.16 9.65 9.73
C TRP A 52 -7.93 10.51 9.44
N VAL A 53 -8.13 11.81 9.26
CA VAL A 53 -7.05 12.77 9.01
C VAL A 53 -6.10 12.84 10.21
N GLU A 54 -6.63 12.91 11.43
CA GLU A 54 -5.80 12.95 12.64
C GLU A 54 -5.01 11.66 12.85
N LYS A 55 -5.59 10.51 12.51
CA LYS A 55 -4.94 9.22 12.64
C LYS A 55 -3.84 9.01 11.61
N TYR A 56 -4.12 9.29 10.34
CA TYR A 56 -3.25 8.89 9.24
C TYR A 56 -2.36 10.02 8.73
N VAL A 57 -2.77 11.29 8.79
CA VAL A 57 -2.05 12.40 8.15
C VAL A 57 -1.11 13.10 9.12
N SER A 58 0.12 13.40 8.65
CA SER A 58 1.12 14.09 9.45
C SER A 58 0.64 15.47 9.86
N GLN A 59 0.80 15.80 11.14
CA GLN A 59 0.37 17.07 11.72
C GLN A 59 0.88 18.28 10.93
N ASP A 60 2.08 18.20 10.37
CA ASP A 60 2.73 19.28 9.63
C ASP A 60 2.01 19.62 8.31
N VAL A 61 1.27 18.66 7.73
CA VAL A 61 0.61 18.82 6.42
C VAL A 61 -0.91 18.77 6.48
N ARG A 62 -1.51 18.41 7.63
CA ARG A 62 -2.98 18.22 7.78
C ARG A 62 -3.80 19.34 7.16
N PHE A 63 -3.44 20.60 7.44
CA PHE A 63 -4.20 21.74 6.95
C PHE A 63 -4.20 21.83 5.41
N ALA A 64 -3.02 21.71 4.80
CA ALA A 64 -2.89 21.72 3.34
C ALA A 64 -3.53 20.47 2.71
N PHE A 65 -3.41 19.33 3.37
CA PHE A 65 -3.95 18.05 2.94
C PHE A 65 -5.48 18.10 2.85
N VAL A 66 -6.16 18.47 3.93
CA VAL A 66 -7.63 18.59 3.96
C VAL A 66 -8.09 19.57 2.90
N ARG A 67 -7.48 20.77 2.84
CA ARG A 67 -7.85 21.77 1.83
C ARG A 67 -7.78 21.23 0.39
N THR A 68 -6.87 20.31 0.10
CA THR A 68 -6.63 19.80 -1.25
C THR A 68 -7.44 18.56 -1.57
N PHE A 69 -7.70 17.68 -0.61
CA PHE A 69 -8.19 16.32 -0.86
C PHE A 69 -9.50 15.96 -0.15
N ASP A 70 -10.07 16.87 0.66
CA ASP A 70 -11.26 16.58 1.47
C ASP A 70 -12.45 16.09 0.64
N LYS A 71 -12.71 16.75 -0.49
CA LYS A 71 -13.81 16.39 -1.39
C LYS A 71 -13.53 15.06 -2.09
N GLU A 72 -12.32 14.85 -2.58
CA GLU A 72 -11.94 13.64 -3.30
C GLU A 72 -11.97 12.42 -2.38
N LEU A 73 -11.40 12.54 -1.18
CA LEU A 73 -11.33 11.45 -0.21
C LEU A 73 -12.69 11.14 0.43
N SER A 74 -13.56 12.14 0.64
CA SER A 74 -14.93 11.88 1.12
C SER A 74 -15.80 11.12 0.12
N LEU A 75 -15.51 11.25 -1.19
CA LEU A 75 -16.17 10.48 -2.24
C LEU A 75 -15.51 9.12 -2.48
N LEU A 76 -14.20 9.04 -2.26
CA LEU A 76 -13.41 7.83 -2.49
C LEU A 76 -13.53 6.85 -1.32
N LEU A 77 -13.47 7.30 -0.08
CA LEU A 77 -13.41 6.41 1.08
C LEU A 77 -14.79 6.20 1.71
N PRO A 78 -15.09 4.99 2.21
CA PRO A 78 -14.23 3.81 2.25
C PRO A 78 -14.20 3.03 0.92
N GLN A 79 -13.05 2.45 0.59
CA GLN A 79 -12.88 1.52 -0.53
C GLN A 79 -12.92 0.07 -0.06
N THR A 80 -13.84 -0.71 -0.62
CA THR A 80 -13.98 -2.15 -0.34
C THR A 80 -13.36 -3.02 -1.43
N ARG A 81 -13.13 -2.45 -2.62
CA ARG A 81 -12.55 -3.14 -3.78
C ARG A 81 -11.31 -2.37 -4.23
N PHE A 82 -10.15 -2.85 -3.79
CA PHE A 82 -8.87 -2.30 -4.17
C PHE A 82 -7.82 -3.39 -4.30
N SER A 83 -6.74 -3.08 -5.00
CA SER A 83 -5.54 -3.89 -5.08
C SER A 83 -4.33 -3.02 -4.76
N LEU A 84 -3.34 -3.61 -4.08
CA LEU A 84 -2.14 -2.91 -3.67
C LEU A 84 -0.96 -3.38 -4.51
N GLY A 85 -0.16 -2.42 -4.94
CA GLY A 85 1.14 -2.69 -5.49
C GLY A 85 2.21 -2.72 -4.40
N LYS A 86 3.31 -3.38 -4.69
CA LYS A 86 4.50 -3.45 -3.83
C LYS A 86 4.97 -2.04 -3.47
N ALA A 87 5.23 -1.80 -2.19
CA ALA A 87 5.76 -0.52 -1.76
C ALA A 87 7.12 -0.22 -2.41
N ILE A 88 7.29 1.04 -2.80
CA ILE A 88 8.52 1.60 -3.32
C ILE A 88 9.18 2.39 -2.19
N LYS A 89 10.28 1.86 -1.66
CA LYS A 89 11.03 2.49 -0.58
C LYS A 89 11.99 3.55 -1.14
N GLY A 90 11.75 4.81 -0.77
CA GLY A 90 12.68 5.91 -0.97
C GLY A 90 13.65 6.05 0.20
N ARG A 91 14.36 7.19 0.24
CA ARG A 91 15.32 7.49 1.32
C ARG A 91 14.61 7.69 2.66
N ASP A 92 13.57 8.51 2.66
CA ASP A 92 12.87 8.97 3.87
C ASP A 92 11.35 8.71 3.80
N SER A 93 10.89 8.08 2.72
CA SER A 93 9.46 7.88 2.46
C SER A 93 9.19 6.54 1.77
N ILE A 94 7.98 6.03 1.94
CA ILE A 94 7.50 4.79 1.35
C ILE A 94 6.25 5.08 0.53
N SER A 95 6.33 4.82 -0.77
CA SER A 95 5.20 5.01 -1.68
C SER A 95 4.46 3.69 -1.89
N VAL A 96 3.17 3.67 -1.57
CA VAL A 96 2.31 2.51 -1.77
C VAL A 96 1.31 2.83 -2.88
N PRO A 97 1.51 2.31 -4.10
CA PRO A 97 0.56 2.46 -5.17
C PRO A 97 -0.65 1.54 -4.94
N PHE A 98 -1.84 2.02 -5.28
CA PHE A 98 -3.08 1.27 -5.12
C PHE A 98 -4.01 1.53 -6.30
N ARG A 99 -4.79 0.52 -6.67
CA ARG A 99 -5.85 0.59 -7.67
C ARG A 99 -7.18 0.41 -6.96
N TYR A 100 -8.20 1.16 -7.35
CA TYR A 100 -9.50 1.16 -6.67
C TYR A 100 -10.65 1.37 -7.65
N GLY A 101 -11.84 0.93 -7.23
CA GLY A 101 -13.06 1.03 -8.03
C GLY A 101 -13.06 0.15 -9.28
N GLU A 102 -14.15 0.24 -10.04
CA GLU A 102 -14.34 -0.55 -11.27
C GLU A 102 -13.71 0.11 -12.51
N GLU A 103 -13.41 1.40 -12.42
CA GLU A 103 -12.93 2.23 -13.54
C GLU A 103 -11.40 2.24 -13.71
N MET A 104 -10.68 1.25 -13.18
CA MET A 104 -9.21 1.18 -13.29
C MET A 104 -8.44 2.39 -12.72
N ARG A 105 -9.08 3.19 -11.85
CA ARG A 105 -8.46 4.34 -11.19
C ARG A 105 -7.34 3.88 -10.25
N TYR A 106 -6.30 4.69 -10.12
CA TYR A 106 -5.17 4.36 -9.27
C TYR A 106 -4.63 5.58 -8.56
N GLY A 107 -3.98 5.35 -7.44
CA GLY A 107 -3.36 6.39 -6.65
C GLY A 107 -2.10 5.90 -5.99
N THR A 108 -1.48 6.78 -5.24
CA THR A 108 -0.31 6.46 -4.44
C THR A 108 -0.41 7.18 -3.12
N PHE A 109 -0.28 6.44 -2.03
CA PHE A 109 -0.10 7.00 -0.70
C PHE A 109 1.40 7.06 -0.41
N VAL A 110 1.86 8.21 0.06
CA VAL A 110 3.25 8.44 0.44
C VAL A 110 3.32 8.57 1.95
N TRP A 111 4.00 7.60 2.54
CA TRP A 111 4.14 7.42 3.97
C TRP A 111 5.54 7.79 4.44
N VAL A 112 5.64 8.24 5.68
CA VAL A 112 6.89 8.31 6.44
C VAL A 112 6.72 7.41 7.66
N GLU A 113 7.67 6.51 7.90
CA GLU A 113 7.66 5.66 9.10
C GLU A 113 8.13 6.49 10.30
N ILE A 114 7.27 6.61 11.32
CA ILE A 114 7.57 7.39 12.54
C ILE A 114 8.07 6.49 13.69
N SER A 115 7.64 5.24 13.69
CA SER A 115 8.13 4.17 14.55
C SER A 115 7.83 2.84 13.87
N GLN A 116 8.39 1.75 14.38
CA GLN A 116 8.27 0.43 13.74
C GLN A 116 6.81 0.06 13.46
N GLY A 117 6.45 0.00 12.17
CA GLY A 117 5.10 -0.36 11.71
C GLY A 117 4.03 0.73 11.92
N VAL A 118 4.44 1.96 12.28
CA VAL A 118 3.56 3.13 12.38
C VAL A 118 4.01 4.17 11.37
N TYR A 119 3.05 4.57 10.53
CA TYR A 119 3.32 5.44 9.39
C TYR A 119 2.45 6.69 9.46
N THR A 120 2.95 7.78 8.89
CA THR A 120 2.19 9.01 8.71
C THR A 120 2.15 9.41 7.24
N LEU A 121 0.97 9.76 6.76
CA LEU A 121 0.69 10.14 5.39
C LEU A 121 1.13 11.58 5.20
N VAL A 122 2.03 11.78 4.25
CA VAL A 122 2.58 13.11 3.93
C VAL A 122 2.10 13.61 2.58
N SER A 123 1.68 12.71 1.69
CA SER A 123 1.17 13.05 0.37
C SER A 123 0.30 11.94 -0.20
N ILE A 124 -0.65 12.33 -1.04
CA ILE A 124 -1.39 11.41 -1.90
C ILE A 124 -1.38 11.90 -3.34
N THR A 125 -1.42 10.97 -4.27
CA THR A 125 -1.70 11.25 -5.67
C THR A 125 -2.88 10.38 -6.09
N LEU A 126 -3.86 10.97 -6.74
CA LEU A 126 -5.03 10.28 -7.28
C LEU A 126 -5.08 10.53 -8.78
N ASN A 127 -5.05 9.45 -9.57
CA ASN A 127 -5.12 9.51 -11.02
C ASN A 127 -6.49 8.95 -11.46
N PRO A 128 -7.34 9.79 -12.06
CA PRO A 128 -8.64 9.37 -12.58
C PRO A 128 -8.50 8.48 -13.82
#